data_AF-A0A382GUP3-F1
#
_entry.id   AF-A0A382GUP3-F1
#
_cell.length_a   1.000
_cell.length_b   1.000
_cell.length_c   1.000
_cell.angle_alpha   90.00
_cell.angle_beta   90.00
_cell.angle_gamma   90.00
#
_symmetry.space_group_name_H-M   'P 1'
#
loop_
_entity.id
_entity.type
_entity.pdbx_description
1 polymer ?
#
loop_
_entity_poly.entity_id
_entity_poly.type
_entity_poly.pdbx_seq_one_letter_code
_entity_poly.pdbx_strand_id
1 'polypeptide(L)' 'MITYIDYDDIPNTFDHVIKFNPDWPESPHTQEDHDYMEVFNDKLQVLMEIERNASSN' A
#
# COMPACT_ATOMS: atom_id res chain seq x y z
N MET A 1 -4.63 4.35 9.94
CA MET A 1 -3.25 4.82 10.18
C MET A 1 -3.10 5.03 11.66
N ILE A 2 -2.38 4.15 12.36
CA ILE A 2 -2.03 4.40 13.76
C ILE A 2 -0.77 5.24 13.73
N THR A 3 -0.84 6.40 14.38
CA THR A 3 0.27 7.34 14.41
C THR A 3 0.76 7.43 15.85
N TYR A 4 1.91 6.83 16.10
CA TYR A 4 2.57 6.88 17.40
C TYR A 4 3.40 8.16 17.46
N ILE A 5 3.12 9.00 18.47
CA ILE A 5 3.85 10.25 18.73
C ILE A 5 4.89 10.08 19.85
N ASP A 6 4.72 9.03 20.65
CA ASP A 6 5.67 8.55 21.64
C ASP A 6 6.18 7.17 21.21
N TYR A 7 7.47 6.91 21.42
CA TYR A 7 8.13 5.68 21.01
C TYR A 7 7.67 4.48 21.83
N ASP A 8 7.42 4.68 23.13
CA ASP A 8 7.04 3.60 24.06
C ASP A 8 5.63 3.06 23.82
N ASP A 9 4.82 3.81 23.07
CA ASP A 9 3.45 3.44 22.70
C ASP A 9 3.38 2.58 21.43
N ILE A 10 4.51 2.43 20.70
CA ILE A 10 4.55 1.59 19.49
C ILE A 10 4.44 0.11 19.92
N PRO A 11 3.44 -0.64 19.44
CA PRO A 11 3.30 -2.05 19.76
C PRO A 11 4.51 -2.83 19.23
N ASN A 12 5.04 -3.71 20.06
CA ASN A 12 6.20 -4.55 19.73
C ASN A 12 5.91 -5.61 18.65
N THR A 13 4.65 -5.82 18.30
CA THR A 13 4.22 -6.71 17.22
C THR A 13 3.19 -5.99 16.34
N PHE A 14 3.48 -5.93 15.06
CA PHE A 14 2.57 -5.49 14.02
C PHE A 14 2.82 -6.37 12.80
N ASP A 15 1.77 -6.83 12.14
CA ASP A 15 1.93 -7.79 11.04
C ASP A 15 2.53 -7.11 9.81
N HIS A 16 1.89 -6.05 9.30
CA HIS A 16 2.38 -5.30 8.16
C HIS A 16 2.06 -3.81 8.24
N VAL A 17 3.05 -2.94 7.99
CA VAL A 17 2.84 -1.49 7.77
C VAL A 17 3.23 -1.17 6.33
N ILE A 18 2.28 -1.33 5.40
CA ILE A 18 2.51 -1.10 3.97
C ILE A 18 1.76 0.15 3.54
N LYS A 19 2.50 1.20 3.16
CA LYS A 19 1.96 2.40 2.52
C LYS A 19 2.11 2.25 1.01
N PHE A 20 0.99 2.04 0.30
CA PHE A 20 0.99 1.98 -1.16
C PHE A 20 0.95 3.40 -1.74
N ASN A 21 2.09 3.89 -2.22
CA ASN A 21 2.23 5.23 -2.79
C ASN A 21 3.06 5.16 -4.09
N PRO A 22 2.47 4.63 -5.18
CA PRO A 22 3.15 4.59 -6.47
C PRO A 22 3.36 6.02 -7.00
N ASP A 23 4.38 6.18 -7.84
CA ASP A 23 4.64 7.43 -8.53
C ASP A 23 3.64 7.57 -9.69
N TRP A 24 2.66 8.45 -9.51
CA TRP A 24 1.60 8.64 -10.50
C TRP A 24 2.08 9.60 -11.59
N PRO A 25 1.92 9.25 -12.88
CA PRO A 25 2.24 10.17 -13.96
C PRO A 25 1.39 11.45 -13.82
N GLU A 26 1.95 12.60 -14.21
CA GLU A 26 1.22 13.88 -14.20
C GLU A 26 0.24 13.96 -15.39
N SER A 27 -0.82 14.76 -15.25
CA SER A 27 -1.82 14.95 -16.30
C SER A 27 -1.39 16.06 -17.28
N PRO A 28 -1.77 16.01 -18.57
CA PRO A 28 -2.60 15.02 -19.26
C PRO A 28 -1.86 13.70 -19.51
N HIS A 29 -2.50 12.58 -19.17
CA HIS A 29 -1.92 11.24 -19.32
C HIS A 29 -2.00 10.77 -20.78
N THR A 30 -0.95 10.07 -21.21
CA THR A 30 -0.93 9.29 -22.47
C THR A 30 -1.57 7.91 -22.27
N GLN A 31 -1.83 7.18 -23.36
CA GLN A 31 -2.28 5.78 -23.25
C GLN A 31 -1.24 4.89 -22.54
N GLU A 32 0.05 5.14 -22.78
CA GLU A 32 1.14 4.42 -22.11
C GLU A 32 1.14 4.69 -20.58
N ASP A 33 0.80 5.91 -20.16
CA ASP A 33 0.61 6.24 -18.75
C ASP A 33 -0.60 5.50 -18.14
N HIS A 34 -1.69 5.37 -18.89
CA HIS A 34 -2.85 4.58 -18.47
C HIS A 34 -2.50 3.10 -18.30
N ASP A 35 -1.77 2.52 -19.26
CA ASP A 35 -1.31 1.12 -19.20
C ASP A 35 -0.35 0.92 -18.01
N TYR A 36 0.51 1.90 -17.72
CA TYR A 36 1.38 1.88 -16.55
C TYR A 36 0.59 1.94 -15.23
N MET A 37 -0.41 2.83 -15.14
CA MET A 37 -1.28 2.99 -13.97
C MET A 37 -2.15 1.75 -13.72
N GLU A 38 -2.54 1.02 -14.75
CA GLU A 38 -3.35 -0.20 -14.63
C GLU A 38 -2.66 -1.25 -13.76
N VAL A 39 -1.33 -1.39 -13.90
CA VAL A 39 -0.50 -2.34 -13.13
C VAL A 39 -0.53 -2.04 -11.62
N PHE A 40 -0.83 -0.81 -11.21
CA PHE A 40 -0.91 -0.46 -9.79
C PHE A 40 -2.09 -1.11 -9.09
N ASN A 41 -3.21 -1.32 -9.80
CA ASN A 41 -4.36 -2.01 -9.25
C ASN A 41 -4.01 -3.47 -8.89
N ASP A 42 -3.34 -4.18 -9.79
CA ASP A 42 -2.96 -5.58 -9.56
C ASP A 42 -2.01 -5.72 -8.36
N LYS A 43 -1.01 -4.82 -8.29
CA LYS A 43 -0.09 -4.75 -7.15
C LYS A 43 -0.82 -4.47 -5.83
N LEU A 44 -1.80 -3.58 -5.85
CA LEU A 44 -2.62 -3.28 -4.68
C LEU A 44 -3.43 -4.51 -4.23
N GLN A 45 -4.02 -5.28 -5.15
CA GLN A 45 -4.77 -6.50 -4.79
C GLN A 45 -3.89 -7.52 -4.08
N VAL A 46 -2.63 -7.71 -4.51
CA VAL A 46 -1.67 -8.60 -3.82
C VAL A 46 -1.38 -8.12 -2.40
N LEU A 47 -1.21 -6.81 -2.19
CA LEU A 47 -1.01 -6.25 -0.86
C LEU A 47 -2.23 -6.49 0.05
N MET A 48 -3.44 -6.42 -0.52
CA MET A 48 -4.67 -6.72 0.21
C MET A 48 -4.79 -8.20 0.57
N GLU A 49 -4.30 -9.12 -0.26
CA GLU A 49 -4.26 -10.55 0.05
C GLU A 49 -3.28 -10.87 1.19
N ILE A 50 -2.10 -10.25 1.16
CA ILE A 50 -1.10 -10.37 2.24
C ILE A 50 -1.72 -9.94 3.57
N GLU A 51 -2.42 -8.80 3.60
CA GLU A 51 -3.06 -8.32 4.81
C GLU A 51 -4.21 -9.23 5.28
N ARG A 52 -5.07 -9.69 4.35
CA ARG A 52 -6.15 -10.63 4.70
C ARG A 52 -5.60 -11.92 5.32
N ASN A 53 -4.49 -12.44 4.79
CA ASN A 53 -3.85 -13.66 5.30
C ASN A 53 -3.13 -13.45 6.64
N ALA A 54 -2.54 -12.27 6.85
CA ALA A 54 -1.91 -11.91 8.12
C ALA A 54 -2.95 -11.76 9.24
N SER A 55 -4.09 -11.12 8.95
CA SER A 55 -5.19 -10.95 9.92
C SER A 55 -5.93 -12.24 10.32
N SER A 56 -5.65 -13.36 9.64
CA SER A 56 -6.34 -14.64 9.84
C SER A 56 -5.58 -15.66 10.69
N ASN A 57 -4.42 -15.31 11.27
CA ASN A 57 -3.60 -16.17 12.14
C ASN A 57 -3.59 -15.71 13.61
#